data_AF-A0A965UUN6-F1
#
_entry.id   AF-A0A965UUN6-F1
#
_cell.length_a   1.000
_cell.length_b   1.000
_cell.length_c   1.000
_cell.angle_alpha   90.00
_cell.angle_beta   90.00
_cell.angle_gamma   90.00
#
_symmetry.space_group_name_H-M   'P 1'
#
loop_
_entity.id
_entity.type
_entity.pdbx_description
1 polymer ?
#
loop_
_entity_poly.entity_id
_entity_poly.type
_entity_poly.pdbx_seq_one_letter_code
_entity_poly.pdbx_strand_id
1 'polypeptide(L)'
;MTDGADILTEAHHLITGPRQAEYSHPFDDYYKVKELFYQMTGIMLTVKQAVTFMVCVKMARLSTNLENDVWKRDTVVDAAGYLGCLAMVHEHSDQRLRDLRRIDADLE
;
A
#
# COMPACT_ATOMS: atom_id res chain seq x y z
N MET A 1 20.84 -8.67 17.63
CA MET A 1 19.86 -7.70 17.13
C MET A 1 20.25 -7.33 15.72
N THR A 2 19.41 -7.62 14.75
CA THR A 2 19.53 -7.11 13.38
C THR A 2 18.61 -5.90 13.28
N ASP A 3 19.08 -4.74 13.73
CA ASP A 3 18.30 -3.48 13.80
C ASP A 3 17.53 -3.17 12.49
N GLY A 4 18.13 -3.49 11.34
CA GLY A 4 17.48 -3.35 10.04
C GLY A 4 16.32 -4.33 9.76
N ALA A 5 16.34 -5.55 10.30
CA ALA A 5 15.27 -6.53 10.09
C ALA A 5 13.99 -6.16 10.85
N ASP A 6 14.13 -5.46 11.99
CA ASP A 6 13.00 -5.03 12.83
C ASP A 6 12.04 -4.07 12.09
N ILE A 7 12.51 -3.44 11.01
CA ILE A 7 11.71 -2.59 10.12
C ILE A 7 10.51 -3.36 9.56
N LEU A 8 10.68 -4.64 9.22
CA LEU A 8 9.62 -5.46 8.65
C LEU A 8 8.51 -5.72 9.67
N THR A 9 8.90 -6.01 10.92
CA THR A 9 7.97 -6.22 12.03
C THR A 9 7.23 -4.93 12.38
N GLU A 10 7.93 -3.79 12.39
CA GLU A 10 7.33 -2.48 12.63
C GLU A 10 6.33 -2.11 11.54
N ALA A 11 6.71 -2.26 10.27
CA ALA A 11 5.83 -2.05 9.12
C ALA A 11 4.59 -2.96 9.18
N HIS A 12 4.78 -4.25 9.51
CA HIS A 12 3.67 -5.18 9.70
C HIS A 12 2.70 -4.70 10.77
N HIS A 13 3.19 -4.27 11.93
CA HIS A 13 2.33 -3.73 13.00
C HIS A 13 1.60 -2.45 12.59
N LEU A 14 2.20 -1.58 11.76
CA LEU A 14 1.54 -0.37 11.29
C LEU A 14 0.35 -0.67 10.37
N ILE A 15 0.46 -1.72 9.54
CA ILE A 15 -0.59 -2.07 8.56
C ILE A 15 -1.58 -3.13 9.06
N THR A 16 -1.31 -3.81 10.19
CA THR A 16 -2.21 -4.82 10.78
C THR A 16 -2.66 -4.52 12.21
N GLY A 17 -2.02 -3.57 12.88
CA GLY A 17 -2.25 -3.27 14.29
C GLY A 17 -3.49 -2.40 14.56
N PRO A 18 -3.69 -1.94 15.81
CA PRO A 18 -4.89 -1.23 16.24
C PRO A 18 -5.21 0.03 15.44
N ARG A 19 -4.21 0.66 14.82
CA ARG A 19 -4.40 1.79 13.91
C ARG A 19 -5.26 1.43 12.70
N GLN A 20 -5.21 0.19 12.20
CA GLN A 20 -6.12 -0.26 11.15
C GLN A 20 -7.58 -0.30 11.62
N ALA A 21 -7.88 -0.31 12.91
CA ALA A 21 -9.28 -0.22 13.36
C ALA A 21 -9.91 1.16 13.06
N GLU A 22 -9.09 2.20 12.85
CA GLU A 22 -9.54 3.53 12.42
C GLU A 22 -9.56 3.69 10.89
N TYR A 23 -8.86 2.82 10.16
CA TYR A 23 -8.76 2.86 8.69
C TYR A 23 -9.61 1.76 8.05
N SER A 24 -9.97 1.94 6.77
CA SER A 24 -10.63 0.86 6.01
C SER A 24 -9.56 -0.11 5.48
N HIS A 25 -9.97 -1.22 4.87
CA HIS A 25 -9.02 -2.08 4.17
C HIS A 25 -8.21 -1.23 3.16
N PRO A 26 -6.89 -1.43 2.96
CA PRO A 26 -6.08 -0.58 2.09
C PRO A 26 -6.67 -0.39 0.69
N PHE A 27 -7.38 -1.38 0.17
CA PHE A 27 -8.12 -1.26 -1.08
C PHE A 27 -9.09 -0.05 -1.08
N ASP A 28 -9.89 0.10 -0.04
CA ASP A 28 -10.92 1.15 0.05
C ASP A 28 -10.30 2.53 0.24
N ASP A 29 -9.25 2.63 1.04
CA ASP A 29 -8.54 3.89 1.27
C ASP A 29 -7.87 4.37 -0.01
N TYR A 30 -7.18 3.48 -0.72
CA TYR A 30 -6.54 3.82 -1.98
C TYR A 30 -7.52 3.95 -3.15
N TYR A 31 -8.73 3.38 -3.02
CA TYR A 31 -9.82 3.69 -3.93
C TYR A 31 -10.19 5.18 -3.84
N LYS A 32 -10.38 5.71 -2.63
CA LYS A 32 -10.66 7.15 -2.42
C LYS A 32 -9.52 8.02 -2.98
N VAL A 33 -8.26 7.62 -2.73
CA VAL A 33 -7.08 8.35 -3.24
C VAL A 33 -7.09 8.41 -4.76
N LYS A 34 -7.33 7.30 -5.48
CA LYS A 34 -7.35 7.33 -6.95
C LYS A 34 -8.48 8.21 -7.51
N GLU A 35 -9.64 8.24 -6.86
CA GLU A 35 -10.77 9.08 -7.30
C GLU A 35 -10.45 10.56 -7.12
N LEU A 36 -9.89 10.94 -5.97
CA LEU A 36 -9.42 12.32 -5.73
C LEU A 36 -8.31 12.70 -6.72
N PHE A 37 -7.36 11.80 -6.98
CA PHE A 37 -6.29 12.04 -7.95
C PHE A 37 -6.86 12.26 -9.36
N TYR A 38 -7.84 11.47 -9.78
CA TYR A 38 -8.53 11.64 -11.06
C TYR A 38 -9.26 12.98 -11.12
N GLN A 39 -10.00 13.36 -10.08
CA GLN A 39 -10.71 14.65 -10.02
C GLN A 39 -9.76 15.84 -10.18
N MET A 40 -8.54 15.74 -9.62
CA MET A 40 -7.55 16.81 -9.70
C MET A 40 -6.80 16.86 -11.04
N THR A 41 -6.58 15.71 -11.68
CA THR A 41 -5.60 15.59 -12.79
C THR A 41 -6.19 15.14 -14.12
N GLY A 42 -7.40 14.56 -14.11
CA GLY A 42 -7.98 13.85 -15.25
C GLY A 42 -7.33 12.49 -15.55
N ILE A 43 -6.37 12.02 -14.73
CA ILE A 43 -5.68 10.74 -14.95
C ILE A 43 -6.27 9.67 -14.03
N MET A 44 -6.84 8.62 -14.63
CA MET A 44 -7.44 7.53 -13.87
C MET A 44 -6.39 6.47 -13.52
N LEU A 45 -6.08 6.34 -12.24
CA LEU A 45 -5.21 5.29 -11.72
C LEU A 45 -6.02 4.05 -11.35
N THR A 46 -5.40 2.88 -11.42
CA THR A 46 -5.86 1.69 -10.67
C THR A 46 -5.51 1.85 -9.18
N VAL A 47 -6.20 1.12 -8.30
CA VAL A 47 -5.87 1.11 -6.86
C VAL A 47 -4.42 0.65 -6.62
N LYS A 48 -3.96 -0.37 -7.36
CA LYS A 48 -2.56 -0.83 -7.33
C LYS A 48 -1.59 0.30 -7.71
N GLN A 49 -1.87 1.06 -8.76
CA GLN A 49 -1.05 2.22 -9.15
C GLN A 49 -1.05 3.32 -8.08
N ALA A 50 -2.18 3.59 -7.42
CA ALA A 50 -2.23 4.57 -6.33
C ALA A 50 -1.34 4.16 -5.14
N VAL A 51 -1.33 2.87 -4.76
CA VAL A 51 -0.42 2.37 -3.71
C VAL A 51 1.04 2.42 -4.17
N THR A 52 1.34 1.97 -5.40
CA THR A 52 2.69 2.02 -5.97
C THR A 52 3.23 3.45 -6.02
N PHE A 53 2.37 4.44 -6.32
CA PHE A 53 2.76 5.84 -6.30
C PHE A 53 3.25 6.27 -4.91
N MET A 54 2.64 5.79 -3.83
CA MET A 54 3.11 6.07 -2.47
C MET A 54 4.46 5.42 -2.16
N VAL A 55 4.75 4.25 -2.72
CA VAL A 55 6.10 3.65 -2.67
C VAL A 55 7.11 4.58 -3.34
N CYS A 56 6.79 5.11 -4.53
CA CYS A 56 7.65 6.08 -5.21
C CYS A 56 7.91 7.33 -4.35
N VAL A 57 6.90 7.86 -3.65
CA VAL A 57 7.06 9.00 -2.73
C VAL A 57 8.05 8.69 -1.59
N LYS A 58 8.01 7.49 -1.03
CA LYS A 58 8.96 7.09 0.03
C LYS A 58 10.37 6.87 -0.50
N MET A 59 10.51 6.30 -1.70
CA MET A 59 11.81 6.20 -2.36
C MET A 59 12.40 7.57 -2.68
N ALA A 60 11.59 8.54 -3.11
CA ALA A 60 12.03 9.91 -3.33
C ALA A 60 12.54 10.55 -2.02
N ARG A 61 11.79 10.42 -0.93
CA ARG A 61 12.22 10.89 0.41
C ARG A 61 13.50 10.20 0.88
N LEU A 62 13.66 8.91 0.63
CA LEU A 62 14.87 8.17 0.95
C LEU A 62 16.08 8.69 0.15
N SER A 63 15.91 8.92 -1.15
CA SER A 63 16.96 9.51 -2.00
C SER A 63 17.44 10.86 -1.45
N THR A 64 16.50 11.76 -1.14
CA THR A 64 16.82 13.06 -0.54
C THR A 64 17.52 12.91 0.81
N ASN A 65 17.12 11.97 1.67
CA ASN A 65 17.80 11.74 2.95
C ASN A 65 19.26 11.29 2.72
N LEU A 66 19.50 10.36 1.78
CA LEU A 66 20.83 9.85 1.46
C LEU A 66 21.75 10.93 0.85
N GLU A 67 21.23 11.80 -0.02
CA GLU A 67 21.96 12.94 -0.57
C GLU A 67 22.46 13.91 0.52
N ASN A 68 21.76 13.95 1.66
CA ASN A 68 22.12 14.78 2.82
C ASN A 68 22.88 14.00 3.90
N ASP A 69 23.32 12.76 3.62
CA ASP A 69 23.98 11.87 4.59
C ASP A 69 23.14 11.59 5.85
N VAL A 70 21.81 11.54 5.69
CA VAL A 70 20.85 11.26 6.77
C VAL A 70 20.20 9.90 6.56
N TRP A 71 20.18 9.07 7.60
CA TRP A 71 19.37 7.85 7.64
C TRP A 71 18.13 8.06 8.50
N LYS A 72 16.94 7.98 7.90
CA LYS A 72 15.67 8.04 8.63
C LYS A 72 14.94 6.71 8.55
N ARG A 73 14.85 6.03 9.70
CA ARG A 73 14.17 4.73 9.85
C ARG A 73 12.71 4.78 9.41
N ASP A 74 11.99 5.85 9.76
CA ASP A 74 10.57 6.07 9.42
C ASP A 74 10.29 5.87 7.92
N THR A 75 11.19 6.36 7.07
CA THR A 75 11.04 6.39 5.62
C THR A 75 11.15 4.98 5.04
N VAL A 76 12.01 4.14 5.64
CA VAL A 76 12.19 2.74 5.24
C VAL A 76 11.03 1.87 5.75
N VAL A 77 10.59 2.12 6.99
CA VAL A 77 9.40 1.48 7.57
C VAL A 77 8.16 1.78 6.73
N ASP A 78 7.95 3.04 6.34
CA ASP A 78 6.83 3.44 5.50
C ASP A 78 6.87 2.78 4.12
N ALA A 79 8.05 2.69 3.49
CA ALA A 79 8.20 2.03 2.20
C ALA A 79 7.83 0.54 2.29
N ALA A 80 8.31 -0.16 3.33
CA ALA A 80 7.92 -1.55 3.60
C ALA A 80 6.42 -1.69 3.89
N GLY A 81 5.84 -0.76 4.65
CA GLY A 81 4.41 -0.71 4.92
C GLY A 81 3.57 -0.58 3.65
N TYR A 82 3.94 0.30 2.72
CA TYR A 82 3.21 0.45 1.46
C TYR A 82 3.35 -0.78 0.54
N LEU A 83 4.50 -1.47 0.55
CA LEU A 83 4.63 -2.75 -0.14
C LEU A 83 3.70 -3.82 0.47
N GLY A 84 3.56 -3.86 1.80
CA GLY A 84 2.58 -4.70 2.47
C GLY A 84 1.14 -4.36 2.07
N CYS A 85 0.77 -3.07 2.06
CA CYS A 85 -0.54 -2.64 1.58
C CYS A 85 -0.80 -3.04 0.12
N LEU A 86 0.22 -2.98 -0.74
CA LEU A 86 0.09 -3.41 -2.14
C LEU A 86 -0.20 -4.91 -2.25
N ALA A 87 0.44 -5.74 -1.43
CA ALA A 87 0.16 -7.17 -1.34
C ALA A 87 -1.29 -7.43 -0.91
N MET A 88 -1.76 -6.74 0.14
CA MET A 88 -3.16 -6.85 0.61
C MET A 88 -4.17 -6.45 -0.47
N VAL A 89 -3.90 -5.37 -1.22
CA VAL A 89 -4.72 -4.94 -2.36
C VAL A 89 -4.73 -5.98 -3.48
N HIS A 90 -3.57 -6.60 -3.75
CA HIS A 90 -3.46 -7.67 -4.74
C HIS A 90 -4.32 -8.88 -4.35
N GLU A 91 -4.15 -9.39 -3.14
CA GLU A 91 -4.91 -10.53 -2.61
C GLU A 91 -6.42 -10.26 -2.61
N HIS A 92 -6.84 -9.07 -2.18
CA HIS A 92 -8.24 -8.68 -2.17
C HIS A 92 -8.86 -8.65 -3.58
N SER A 93 -8.12 -8.11 -4.56
CA SER A 93 -8.57 -8.06 -5.96
C SER A 93 -8.70 -9.48 -6.56
N ASP A 94 -7.73 -10.34 -6.25
CA ASP A 94 -7.68 -11.71 -6.74
C ASP A 94 -8.78 -12.58 -6.13
N GLN A 95 -9.04 -12.41 -4.82
CA GLN A 95 -10.14 -13.11 -4.14
C GLN A 95 -11.49 -12.72 -4.75
N ARG A 96 -11.72 -11.43 -4.97
CA ARG A 96 -12.95 -10.93 -5.61
C ARG A 96 -13.16 -11.51 -7.01
N LEU A 97 -12.09 -11.64 -7.80
CA LEU A 97 -12.16 -12.26 -9.13
C LEU A 97 -12.47 -13.76 -9.06
N ARG A 98 -11.91 -14.48 -8.07
CA ARG A 98 -12.24 -15.90 -7.86
C ARG A 98 -13.69 -16.09 -7.45
N ASP A 99 -14.21 -15.23 -6.58
CA ASP A 99 -15.60 -15.31 -6.13
C ASP A 99 -16.58 -15.06 -7.27
N LEU A 100 -16.31 -14.08 -8.14
CA LEU A 100 -17.11 -13.83 -9.35
C LEU A 100 -17.13 -15.05 -10.29
N ARG A 101 -15.95 -15.64 -10.55
CA ARG A 101 -15.85 -16.84 -11.42
C ARG A 101 -16.60 -18.06 -10.87
N ARG A 102 -16.71 -18.18 -9.53
CA ARG A 102 -17.50 -19.24 -8.89
C ARG A 102 -18.98 -19.04 -9.12
N ILE A 103 -19.48 -17.81 -8.96
CA ILE A 103 -20.89 -17.47 -9.21
C ILE A 103 -21.27 -17.80 -10.66
N ASP A 104 -20.42 -17.43 -11.63
CA ASP A 104 -20.68 -17.73 -13.03
C ASP A 104 -20.74 -19.24 -13.31
N ALA A 105 -19.87 -20.03 -12.66
CA ALA A 105 -19.86 -21.49 -12.80
C ALA A 105 -21.04 -22.19 -12.12
N ASP A 106 -21.62 -21.60 -11.07
CA ASP A 106 -22.81 -22.12 -10.38
C ASP A 106 -24.12 -21.80 -11.12
N LEU A 107 -24.07 -20.92 -12.13
CA LEU A 107 -25.20 -20.52 -12.98
C LEU A 107 -25.29 -21.31 -14.30
N GLU A 108 -24.28 -22.11 -14.65
CA GLU A 108 -24.23 -23.03 -15.80
C GLU A 108 -24.69 -24.45 -15.43
#